data_AF-A0A5E4QN48-F1
#
_entry.id   AF-A0A5E4QN48-F1
#
_cell.length_a   1.000
_cell.length_b   1.000
_cell.length_c   1.000
_cell.angle_alpha   90.00
_cell.angle_beta   90.00
_cell.angle_gamma   90.00
#
_symmetry.space_group_name_H-M   'P 1'
#
loop_
_entity.id
_entity.type
_entity.pdbx_description
1 polymer ?
#
loop_
_entity_poly.entity_id
_entity_poly.type
_entity_poly.pdbx_seq_one_letter_code
_entity_poly.pdbx_strand_id
1 'polypeptide(L)'
;WIHVTILERLVRELERVDEELWRAAAAERGELRAGLPLDRLRALPRCAALLPFLEPYVEQRYVVPRIRELAKGGCMSAYRWNGGGADWDEAKPTDSELVLHLVATYLDTQV
;
A
#
# COMPACT_ATOMS: atom_id res chain seq x y z
N TRP A 1 10.91 4.47 -13.33
CA TRP A 1 9.72 3.77 -13.83
C TRP A 1 8.85 3.26 -12.69
N ILE A 2 9.29 2.30 -11.86
CA ILE A 2 8.51 1.75 -10.72
C ILE A 2 7.86 2.83 -9.86
N HIS A 3 8.64 3.86 -9.48
CA HIS A 3 8.13 5.01 -8.71
C HIS A 3 6.88 5.65 -9.31
N VAL A 4 6.95 6.10 -10.56
CA VAL A 4 5.88 6.87 -11.22
C VAL A 4 4.75 5.95 -11.69
N THR A 5 5.09 4.78 -12.22
CA THR A 5 4.14 3.87 -12.87
C THR A 5 3.40 2.97 -11.90
N ILE A 6 3.98 2.66 -10.73
CA ILE A 6 3.37 1.72 -9.77
C ILE A 6 3.10 2.44 -8.46
N LEU A 7 4.14 2.94 -7.78
CA LEU A 7 4.02 3.47 -6.43
C LEU A 7 3.13 4.72 -6.37
N GLU A 8 3.39 5.72 -7.20
CA GLU A 8 2.56 6.93 -7.24
C GLU A 8 1.11 6.64 -7.63
N ARG A 9 0.88 5.75 -8.61
CA ARG A 9 -0.48 5.37 -9.02
C ARG A 9 -1.23 4.67 -7.90
N LEU A 10 -0.59 3.70 -7.22
CA LEU A 10 -1.17 2.98 -6.10
C LEU A 10 -1.46 3.90 -4.92
N VAL A 11 -0.57 4.84 -4.59
CA VAL A 11 -0.79 5.80 -3.51
C VAL A 11 -1.93 6.76 -3.83
N ARG A 12 -2.05 7.24 -5.08
CA ARG A 12 -3.19 8.06 -5.50
C ARG A 12 -4.50 7.28 -5.41
N GLU A 13 -4.49 6.00 -5.75
CA GLU A 13 -5.67 5.14 -5.61
C GLU A 13 -6.04 4.91 -4.13
N LEU A 14 -5.06 4.66 -3.27
CA LEU A 14 -5.26 4.60 -1.81
C LEU A 14 -5.90 5.90 -1.28
N GLU A 15 -5.41 7.06 -1.70
CA GLU A 15 -5.95 8.36 -1.29
C GLU A 15 -7.37 8.59 -1.81
N ARG A 16 -7.64 8.19 -3.06
CA ARG A 16 -8.97 8.27 -3.66
C ARG A 16 -9.97 7.39 -2.90
N VAL A 17 -9.62 6.13 -2.65
CA VAL A 17 -10.49 5.17 -1.94
C VAL A 17 -10.70 5.60 -0.49
N ASP A 18 -9.67 6.11 0.21
CA ASP A 18 -9.79 6.64 1.57
C ASP A 18 -10.82 7.79 1.66
N GLU A 19 -10.74 8.75 0.74
CA GLU A 19 -11.69 9.87 0.67
C GLU A 19 -13.11 9.39 0.27
N GLU A 20 -13.22 8.39 -0.61
CA GLU A 20 -14.51 7.78 -0.96
C GLU A 20 -15.16 7.04 0.21
N LEU A 21 -14.38 6.29 0.99
CA LEU A 21 -14.85 5.59 2.19
C LEU A 21 -15.32 6.57 3.26
N TRP A 22 -14.57 7.65 3.48
CA TRP A 22 -14.95 8.71 4.40
C TRP A 22 -16.26 9.38 3.98
N ARG A 23 -16.42 9.75 2.70
CA ARG A 23 -17.67 10.34 2.18
C ARG A 23 -18.87 9.41 2.31
N ALA A 24 -18.65 8.10 2.25
CA ALA A 24 -19.68 7.09 2.43
C ALA A 24 -19.94 6.74 3.91
N ALA A 25 -19.25 7.40 4.86
CA ALA A 25 -19.27 7.07 6.30
C ALA A 25 -18.91 5.60 6.60
N ALA A 26 -18.10 4.97 5.74
CA ALA A 26 -17.68 3.57 5.87
C ALA A 26 -16.37 3.40 6.66
N ALA A 27 -15.60 4.48 6.79
CA ALA A 27 -14.34 4.56 7.53
C ALA A 27 -14.10 6.00 7.99
N GLU A 28 -13.28 6.18 9.01
CA GLU A 28 -12.80 7.52 9.41
C GLU A 28 -11.85 8.08 8.36
N ARG A 29 -11.73 9.41 8.30
CA ARG A 29 -10.85 10.07 7.35
C ARG A 29 -9.39 9.70 7.64
N GLY A 30 -8.70 9.10 6.67
CA GLY A 30 -7.31 8.66 6.83
C GLY A 30 -7.15 7.27 7.40
N GLU A 31 -8.24 6.56 7.75
CA GLU A 31 -8.17 5.23 8.35
C GLU A 31 -7.54 4.20 7.40
N LEU A 32 -7.89 4.23 6.10
CA LEU A 32 -7.25 3.36 5.10
C LEU A 32 -5.78 3.72 4.94
N ARG A 33 -5.47 5.02 4.86
CA ARG A 33 -4.10 5.54 4.74
C ARG A 33 -3.20 5.22 5.94
N ALA A 34 -3.79 4.92 7.09
CA ALA A 34 -3.10 4.49 8.31
C ALA A 34 -2.92 2.96 8.38
N GLY A 35 -3.53 2.20 7.47
CA GLY A 35 -3.49 0.74 7.46
C GLY A 35 -4.71 0.12 8.12
N LEU A 36 -5.83 0.11 7.39
CA LEU A 36 -7.05 -0.57 7.80
C LEU A 36 -6.79 -2.08 7.95
N PRO A 37 -7.30 -2.76 9.00
CA PRO A 37 -7.18 -4.20 9.15
C PRO A 37 -7.69 -4.99 7.94
N LEU A 38 -7.08 -6.15 7.67
CA LEU A 38 -7.31 -6.92 6.44
C LEU A 38 -8.75 -7.46 6.32
N ASP A 39 -9.37 -7.85 7.43
CA ASP A 39 -10.78 -8.23 7.51
C ASP A 39 -11.71 -7.09 7.08
N ARG A 40 -11.40 -5.85 7.50
CA ARG A 40 -12.13 -4.65 7.09
C ARG A 40 -11.88 -4.30 5.63
N LEU A 41 -10.65 -4.45 5.12
CA LEU A 41 -10.35 -4.26 3.69
C LEU A 41 -11.19 -5.19 2.81
N ARG A 42 -11.30 -6.47 3.18
CA ARG A 42 -12.10 -7.48 2.46
C ARG A 42 -13.61 -7.19 2.49
N ALA A 43 -14.09 -6.64 3.60
CA ALA A 43 -15.51 -6.32 3.77
C ALA A 43 -15.96 -5.08 2.98
N LEU A 44 -15.02 -4.26 2.48
CA LEU A 44 -15.32 -3.01 1.79
C LEU A 44 -15.16 -3.17 0.27
N PRO A 45 -16.24 -3.16 -0.52
CA PRO A 45 -16.15 -3.36 -1.97
C PRO A 45 -15.28 -2.33 -2.69
N ARG A 46 -15.18 -1.11 -2.15
CA ARG A 46 -14.34 -0.04 -2.70
C ARG A 46 -12.84 -0.33 -2.59
N CYS A 47 -12.44 -1.26 -1.72
CA CYS A 47 -11.06 -1.69 -1.56
C CYS A 47 -10.68 -2.83 -2.52
N ALA A 48 -11.62 -3.37 -3.32
CA ALA A 48 -11.37 -4.57 -4.14
C ALA A 48 -10.18 -4.45 -5.09
N ALA A 49 -9.98 -3.27 -5.70
CA ALA A 49 -8.84 -3.02 -6.59
C ALA A 49 -7.50 -2.91 -5.85
N LEU A 50 -7.53 -2.60 -4.55
CA LEU A 50 -6.33 -2.51 -3.70
C LEU A 50 -5.96 -3.85 -3.07
N LEU A 51 -6.91 -4.78 -2.93
CA LEU A 51 -6.69 -6.07 -2.27
C LEU A 51 -5.50 -6.85 -2.85
N PRO A 52 -5.29 -6.98 -4.17
CA PRO A 52 -4.13 -7.72 -4.70
C PRO A 52 -2.78 -7.18 -4.21
N PHE A 53 -2.69 -5.86 -3.97
CA PHE A 53 -1.46 -5.22 -3.51
C PHE A 53 -1.24 -5.33 -1.99
N LEU A 54 -2.32 -5.46 -1.21
CA LEU A 54 -2.28 -5.37 0.24
C LEU A 54 -2.49 -6.72 0.95
N GLU A 55 -3.31 -7.60 0.39
CA GLU A 55 -3.79 -8.82 1.04
C GLU A 55 -2.71 -9.81 1.49
N PRO A 56 -1.56 -9.95 0.80
CA PRO A 56 -0.51 -10.84 1.27
C PRO A 56 0.11 -10.45 2.61
N TYR A 57 -0.12 -9.23 3.09
CA TYR A 57 0.49 -8.72 4.31
C TYR A 57 -0.54 -8.58 5.44
N VAL A 58 -0.21 -9.09 6.63
CA VAL A 58 -1.10 -8.97 7.81
C VAL A 58 -1.00 -7.58 8.44
N GLU A 59 0.22 -7.04 8.56
CA GLU A 59 0.50 -5.77 9.23
C GLU A 59 0.24 -4.55 8.34
N GLN A 60 -1.03 -4.29 8.06
CA GLN A 60 -1.46 -3.16 7.20
C GLN A 60 -1.00 -1.80 7.73
N ARG A 61 -0.90 -1.65 9.06
CA ARG A 61 -0.38 -0.46 9.73
C ARG A 61 1.09 -0.18 9.46
N TYR A 62 1.84 -1.18 9.03
CA TYR A 62 3.20 -1.01 8.53
C TYR A 62 3.21 -0.84 7.01
N VAL A 63 2.52 -1.74 6.29
CA VAL A 63 2.60 -1.82 4.83
C VAL A 63 2.04 -0.59 4.13
N VAL A 64 0.85 -0.11 4.50
CA VAL A 64 0.25 1.05 3.81
C VAL A 64 1.10 2.31 4.00
N PRO A 65 1.54 2.68 5.22
CA PRO A 65 2.48 3.79 5.39
C PRO A 65 3.80 3.57 4.66
N ARG A 66 4.32 2.33 4.60
CA ARG A 66 5.59 2.06 3.93
C ARG A 66 5.51 2.23 2.42
N ILE A 67 4.45 1.74 1.77
CA ILE A 67 4.18 1.98 0.35
C ILE A 67 4.13 3.49 0.07
N ARG A 68 3.44 4.24 0.94
CA ARG A 68 3.35 5.70 0.84
C ARG A 68 4.70 6.39 1.00
N GLU A 69 5.56 5.88 1.87
CA GLU A 69 6.92 6.41 2.05
C GLU A 69 7.82 6.12 0.84
N LEU A 70 7.75 4.91 0.28
CA LEU A 70 8.50 4.54 -0.93
C LEU A 70 8.09 5.34 -2.16
N ALA A 71 6.85 5.84 -2.18
CA ALA A 71 6.33 6.74 -3.22
C ALA A 71 6.72 8.22 -3.02
N LYS A 72 7.40 8.57 -1.92
CA LYS A 72 7.86 9.95 -1.69
C LYS A 72 9.20 10.21 -2.39
N GLY A 73 9.36 11.45 -2.85
CA GLY A 73 10.59 11.92 -3.48
C GLY A 73 10.70 11.48 -4.94
N GLY A 74 11.93 11.36 -5.43
CA GLY A 74 12.21 10.76 -6.74
C GLY A 74 12.95 9.44 -6.57
N CYS A 75 12.76 8.51 -7.51
CA CYS A 75 13.54 7.27 -7.62
C CYS A 75 13.59 6.39 -6.36
N MET A 76 12.54 6.36 -5.53
CA MET A 76 12.47 5.52 -4.32
C MET A 76 13.66 5.73 -3.37
N SER A 77 14.07 6.98 -3.17
CA SER A 77 15.23 7.34 -2.33
C SER A 77 15.25 6.75 -0.90
N ALA A 78 14.08 6.39 -0.36
CA ALA A 78 13.92 5.77 0.96
C ALA A 78 14.08 4.23 0.96
N TYR A 79 14.34 3.61 -0.21
CA TYR A 79 14.42 2.16 -0.38
C TYR A 79 15.63 1.53 0.32
N ARG A 80 15.40 0.42 1.01
CA ARG A 80 16.39 -0.40 1.72
C ARG A 80 16.16 -1.87 1.39
N TRP A 81 17.02 -2.42 0.54
CA TRP A 81 16.80 -3.74 -0.07
C TRP A 81 16.62 -4.89 0.94
N ASN A 82 17.33 -4.89 2.06
CA ASN A 82 17.30 -5.94 3.09
C ASN A 82 16.62 -5.51 4.39
N GLY A 83 15.80 -4.46 4.36
CA GLY A 83 15.11 -3.95 5.52
C GLY A 83 13.86 -3.18 5.13
N GLY A 84 13.46 -2.24 5.96
CA GLY A 84 12.25 -1.45 5.71
C GLY A 84 12.28 -0.07 6.35
N GLY A 85 11.10 0.43 6.71
CA GLY A 85 10.92 1.75 7.35
C GLY A 85 11.50 1.84 8.76
N ALA A 86 11.17 2.92 9.47
CA ALA A 86 11.65 3.16 10.84
C ALA A 86 11.24 2.05 11.83
N ASP A 87 10.01 1.54 11.70
CA ASP A 87 9.44 0.53 12.60
C ASP A 87 9.57 -0.91 12.05
N TRP A 88 10.54 -1.16 11.16
CA TRP A 88 10.73 -2.47 10.56
C TRP A 88 11.43 -3.46 11.51
N ASP A 89 11.00 -4.72 11.45
CA ASP A 89 11.61 -5.89 12.10
C ASP A 89 11.47 -7.11 11.17
N GLU A 90 12.08 -8.25 11.54
CA GLU A 90 12.11 -9.46 10.71
C GLU A 90 10.74 -10.12 10.46
N ALA A 91 9.68 -9.73 11.18
CA ALA A 91 8.32 -10.22 10.94
C ALA A 91 7.59 -9.40 9.86
N LYS A 92 8.17 -8.27 9.41
CA LYS A 92 7.61 -7.38 8.39
C LYS A 92 8.34 -7.54 7.06
N PRO A 93 7.66 -7.32 5.92
CA PRO A 93 8.29 -7.47 4.62
C PRO A 93 9.41 -6.43 4.46
N THR A 94 10.49 -6.87 3.82
CA THR A 94 11.53 -5.95 3.34
C THR A 94 11.01 -5.10 2.18
N ASP A 95 11.68 -4.01 1.87
CA ASP A 95 11.30 -3.22 0.70
C ASP A 95 11.49 -4.00 -0.61
N SER A 96 12.48 -4.91 -0.70
CA SER A 96 12.64 -5.74 -1.90
C SER A 96 11.44 -6.65 -2.10
N GLU A 97 11.00 -7.31 -1.04
CA GLU A 97 9.82 -8.18 -1.06
C GLU A 97 8.57 -7.39 -1.42
N LEU A 98 8.36 -6.25 -0.77
CA LEU A 98 7.23 -5.37 -1.03
C LEU A 98 7.22 -4.89 -2.49
N VAL A 99 8.34 -4.36 -2.97
CA VAL A 99 8.45 -3.81 -4.33
C VAL A 99 8.30 -4.91 -5.38
N LEU A 100 8.90 -6.08 -5.16
CA LEU A 100 8.75 -7.21 -6.07
C LEU A 100 7.29 -7.65 -6.17
N HIS A 101 6.59 -7.76 -5.03
CA HIS A 101 5.16 -8.07 -5.00
C HIS A 101 4.32 -7.03 -5.74
N LEU A 102 4.58 -5.73 -5.51
CA LEU A 102 3.87 -4.65 -6.21
C LEU A 102 4.10 -4.70 -7.73
N VAL A 103 5.33 -5.01 -8.17
CA VAL A 103 5.65 -5.17 -9.60
C VAL A 103 4.94 -6.39 -10.18
N ALA A 104 4.96 -7.54 -9.50
CA ALA A 104 4.28 -8.75 -9.94
C ALA A 104 2.75 -8.50 -10.05
N THR A 105 2.16 -7.89 -9.02
CA THR A 105 0.73 -7.56 -8.99
C THR A 105 0.35 -6.60 -10.13
N TYR A 106 1.18 -5.59 -10.39
CA TYR A 106 0.96 -4.67 -11.52
C TYR A 106 0.97 -5.42 -12.86
N LEU A 107 1.93 -6.32 -13.06
CA LEU A 107 2.04 -7.12 -14.27
C LEU A 107 0.88 -8.12 -14.43
N ASP A 108 0.39 -8.71 -13.33
CA ASP A 108 -0.73 -9.66 -13.37
C ASP A 108 -2.07 -8.97 -13.63
N THR A 109 -2.24 -7.76 -13.11
CA THR A 109 -3.50 -7.03 -13.21
C THR A 109 -3.62 -6.22 -14.51
N GLN A 110 -2.51 -5.90 -15.19
CA GLN A 110 -2.45 -5.14 -16.45
C GLN A 110 -3.22 -3.80 -16.42
N VAL A 111 -3.41 -3.20 -15.22
CA VAL A 111 -4.16 -1.93 -15.00
C VAL A 111 -3.27 -0.68 -15.13
#